data_AF-A0A5B9QRB3-F1
#
_entry.id   AF-A0A5B9QRB3-F1
#
_cell.length_a   1.000
_cell.length_b   1.000
_cell.length_c   1.000
_cell.angle_alpha   90.00
_cell.angle_beta   90.00
_cell.angle_gamma   90.00
#
_symmetry.space_group_name_H-M   'P 1'
#
loop_
_entity.id
_entity.type
_entity.pdbx_description
1 polymer ?
#
loop_
_entity_poly.entity_id
_entity_poly.type
_entity_poly.pdbx_seq_one_letter_code
_entity_poly.pdbx_strand_id
1 'polypeptide(L)'
;MSFIVALFFVVVGGTLIYISLFLYEPEEQALDSIIQNALDDWWCRLDDYKVLAISRHTLFMQRVARLASLGFDSLFGPRLFSIRALTVAGCSATFAAGFCEVIVGVTLLLIEFSQEMLSDVVQAFAYTNAILFLNLLAIRKPQFIRIIAPVAFVVALSPFVMLSFAGNDKSLNFTVQVTIVYAVGLVIGVFSLVAFIALLRWTLHRSSCMDSVVNIIGLGFVNILVAISFVVVPLVFASAMMVVAGGSAFDRPELSIVEMFAGILAMIGAMNLTVFFPALALALLSASLILHRLFWPSVSRPVYALARAGIVKRRKTTFAIGIALLTSALPLFGKWIKLSLSSLM
;
A
#
# COMPACT_ATOMS: atom_id res chain seq x y z
N MET A 1 -21.76 -4.63 22.18
CA MET A 1 -22.60 -5.26 21.14
C MET A 1 -23.75 -4.31 20.84
N SER A 2 -24.07 -4.03 19.57
CA SER A 2 -25.21 -3.16 19.25
C SER A 2 -26.53 -3.84 19.61
N PHE A 3 -27.55 -3.05 19.95
CA PHE A 3 -28.88 -3.55 20.35
C PHE A 3 -29.49 -4.49 19.30
N ILE A 4 -29.31 -4.17 18.01
CA ILE A 4 -29.81 -4.97 16.89
C ILE A 4 -29.17 -6.37 16.88
N VAL A 5 -27.86 -6.46 17.11
CA VAL A 5 -27.15 -7.76 17.15
C VAL A 5 -27.59 -8.57 18.38
N ALA A 6 -27.84 -7.91 19.52
CA ALA A 6 -28.37 -8.56 20.72
C ALA A 6 -29.76 -9.12 20.51
N LEU A 7 -30.67 -8.33 19.94
CA LEU A 7 -32.02 -8.77 19.62
C LEU A 7 -32.01 -9.96 18.66
N PHE A 8 -31.17 -9.91 17.63
CA PHE A 8 -31.00 -11.01 16.68
C PHE A 8 -30.56 -12.31 17.38
N PHE A 9 -29.56 -12.25 18.26
CA PHE A 9 -29.09 -13.43 19.01
C PHE A 9 -30.13 -13.98 19.98
N VAL A 10 -30.94 -13.14 20.62
CA VAL A 10 -32.04 -13.61 21.48
C VAL A 10 -33.09 -14.36 20.67
N VAL A 11 -33.52 -13.79 19.53
CA VAL A 11 -34.55 -14.39 18.67
C VAL A 11 -34.06 -15.71 18.07
N VAL A 12 -32.86 -15.72 17.50
CA VAL A 12 -32.26 -16.93 16.91
C VAL A 12 -31.94 -17.97 17.98
N GLY A 13 -31.36 -17.55 19.11
CA GLY A 13 -31.04 -18.46 20.21
C GLY A 13 -32.29 -19.11 20.81
N GLY A 14 -33.34 -18.32 21.03
CA GLY A 14 -34.63 -18.82 21.53
C GLY A 14 -35.33 -19.77 20.56
N THR A 15 -35.33 -19.47 19.26
CA THR A 15 -35.89 -20.38 18.25
C THR A 15 -35.10 -21.69 18.17
N LEU A 16 -33.77 -21.67 18.23
CA LEU A 16 -32.97 -22.90 18.24
C LEU A 16 -33.24 -23.77 19.47
N ILE A 17 -33.40 -23.16 20.65
CA ILE A 17 -33.79 -23.89 21.87
C ILE A 17 -35.18 -24.50 21.70
N TYR A 18 -36.15 -23.72 21.20
CA TYR A 18 -37.51 -24.19 20.96
C TYR A 18 -37.53 -25.40 20.03
N ILE A 19 -36.86 -25.31 18.88
CA ILE A 19 -36.73 -26.41 17.91
C ILE A 19 -36.10 -27.65 18.56
N SER A 20 -35.08 -27.48 19.40
CA SER A 20 -34.39 -28.62 20.01
C SER A 20 -35.21 -29.36 21.09
N LEU A 21 -36.10 -28.65 21.79
CA LEU A 21 -36.88 -29.20 22.92
C LEU A 21 -38.26 -29.68 22.51
N PHE A 22 -38.95 -28.97 21.62
CA PHE A 22 -40.39 -29.12 21.43
C PHE A 22 -40.82 -29.74 20.09
N LEU A 23 -39.92 -29.92 19.11
CA LEU A 23 -40.31 -30.57 17.85
C LEU A 23 -40.56 -32.07 18.05
N TYR A 24 -41.61 -32.60 17.42
CA TYR A 24 -41.85 -34.05 17.36
C TYR A 24 -41.04 -34.70 16.23
N GLU A 25 -40.71 -36.00 16.33
CA GLU A 25 -39.93 -36.75 15.32
C GLU A 25 -40.37 -36.54 13.85
N PRO A 26 -41.68 -36.61 13.49
CA PRO A 26 -42.09 -36.39 12.10
C PRO A 26 -41.90 -34.93 11.64
N GLU A 27 -42.09 -33.96 12.55
CA GLU A 27 -41.84 -32.54 12.26
C GLU A 27 -40.34 -32.27 12.13
N GLU A 28 -39.51 -32.99 12.89
CA GLU A 28 -38.04 -32.89 12.83
C GLU A 28 -37.50 -33.39 11.50
N GLN A 29 -38.02 -34.51 11.00
CA GLN A 29 -37.64 -35.02 9.67
C GLN A 29 -38.09 -34.08 8.55
N ALA A 30 -39.30 -33.52 8.65
CA ALA A 30 -39.79 -32.54 7.68
C ALA A 30 -38.93 -31.27 7.69
N LEU A 31 -38.66 -30.70 8.88
CA LEU A 31 -37.84 -29.51 9.03
C LEU A 31 -36.39 -29.74 8.57
N ASP A 32 -35.80 -30.88 8.90
CA ASP A 32 -34.46 -31.26 8.45
C ASP A 32 -34.39 -31.30 6.93
N SER A 33 -35.38 -31.92 6.26
CA SER A 33 -35.42 -31.95 4.79
C SER A 33 -35.50 -30.54 4.17
N ILE A 34 -36.28 -29.63 4.77
CA ILE A 34 -36.43 -28.25 4.28
C ILE A 34 -35.12 -27.47 4.50
N ILE A 35 -34.55 -27.56 5.69
CA ILE A 35 -33.31 -26.85 6.03
C ILE A 35 -32.14 -27.39 5.19
N GLN A 36 -32.06 -28.70 5.00
CA GLN A 36 -31.02 -29.32 4.19
C GLN A 36 -31.15 -28.92 2.71
N ASN A 37 -32.36 -28.97 2.14
CA ASN A 37 -32.59 -28.48 0.77
C ASN A 37 -32.22 -27.00 0.62
N ALA A 38 -32.54 -26.16 1.61
CA ALA A 38 -32.18 -24.74 1.60
C ALA A 38 -30.67 -24.51 1.74
N LEU A 39 -29.98 -25.29 2.59
CA LEU A 39 -28.53 -25.22 2.75
C LEU A 39 -27.80 -25.71 1.51
N ASP A 40 -28.29 -26.77 0.86
CA ASP A 40 -27.73 -27.31 -0.38
C ASP A 40 -27.90 -26.31 -1.53
N ASP A 41 -29.10 -25.72 -1.69
CA ASP A 41 -29.33 -24.64 -2.67
C ASP A 41 -28.44 -23.42 -2.39
N TRP A 42 -28.30 -23.02 -1.13
CA TRP A 42 -27.43 -21.90 -0.77
C TRP A 42 -25.95 -22.21 -1.03
N TRP A 43 -25.49 -23.42 -0.73
CA TRP A 43 -24.12 -23.86 -1.00
C TRP A 43 -23.82 -23.88 -2.50
N CYS A 44 -24.72 -24.42 -3.32
CA CYS A 44 -24.62 -24.39 -4.78
C CYS A 44 -24.50 -22.96 -5.31
N ARG A 45 -25.41 -22.06 -4.89
CA ARG A 45 -25.35 -20.64 -5.26
C ARG A 45 -24.04 -19.98 -4.81
N LEU A 46 -23.56 -20.30 -3.61
CA LEU A 46 -22.31 -19.74 -3.08
C LEU A 46 -21.10 -20.18 -3.92
N ASP A 47 -21.04 -21.44 -4.35
CA ASP A 47 -19.95 -21.93 -5.21
C ASP A 47 -20.05 -21.33 -6.62
N ASP A 48 -21.25 -21.17 -7.17
CA ASP A 48 -21.48 -20.45 -8.44
C ASP A 48 -20.99 -18.99 -8.37
N TYR A 49 -21.35 -18.28 -7.29
CA TYR A 49 -20.89 -16.90 -7.06
C TYR A 49 -19.38 -16.81 -6.89
N LYS A 50 -18.76 -17.79 -6.25
CA LYS A 50 -17.30 -17.88 -6.10
C LYS A 50 -16.61 -18.06 -7.45
N VAL A 51 -17.08 -18.97 -8.30
CA VAL A 51 -16.52 -19.18 -9.65
C VAL A 51 -16.67 -17.91 -10.50
N LEU A 52 -17.85 -17.29 -10.46
CA LEU A 52 -18.13 -16.04 -11.15
C LEU A 52 -17.26 -14.87 -10.61
N ALA A 53 -17.08 -14.77 -9.31
CA ALA A 53 -16.27 -13.72 -8.71
C ALA A 53 -14.78 -13.88 -9.05
N ILE A 54 -14.25 -15.11 -8.99
CA ILE A 54 -12.84 -15.39 -9.33
C ILE A 54 -12.56 -15.02 -10.79
N SER A 55 -13.43 -15.40 -11.72
CA SER A 55 -13.27 -15.03 -13.14
C SER A 55 -13.35 -13.52 -13.36
N ARG A 56 -14.29 -12.83 -12.70
CA ARG A 56 -14.39 -11.36 -12.73
C ARG A 56 -13.16 -10.66 -12.16
N HIS A 57 -12.53 -11.22 -11.13
CA HIS A 57 -11.32 -10.66 -10.52
C HIS A 57 -10.12 -10.70 -11.47
N THR A 58 -9.92 -11.81 -12.17
CA THR A 58 -8.86 -11.91 -13.20
C THR A 58 -9.06 -10.86 -14.28
N LEU A 59 -10.29 -10.76 -14.82
CA LEU A 59 -10.63 -9.78 -15.85
C LEU A 59 -10.46 -8.34 -15.36
N PHE A 60 -10.86 -8.07 -14.11
CA PHE A 60 -10.67 -6.77 -13.48
C PHE A 60 -9.18 -6.42 -13.37
N MET A 61 -8.34 -7.33 -12.89
CA MET A 61 -6.90 -7.08 -12.79
C MET A 61 -6.22 -6.91 -14.14
N GLN A 62 -6.59 -7.70 -15.15
CA GLN A 62 -6.09 -7.51 -16.51
C GLN A 62 -6.46 -6.13 -17.06
N ARG A 63 -7.68 -5.66 -16.79
CA ARG A 63 -8.13 -4.31 -17.18
C ARG A 63 -7.39 -3.22 -16.42
N VAL A 64 -7.20 -3.35 -15.10
CA VAL A 64 -6.43 -2.40 -14.30
C VAL A 64 -4.98 -2.36 -14.77
N ALA A 65 -4.35 -3.51 -15.02
CA ALA A 65 -2.98 -3.57 -15.51
C ALA A 65 -2.83 -2.90 -16.89
N ARG A 66 -3.78 -3.15 -17.80
CA ARG A 66 -3.83 -2.47 -19.11
C ARG A 66 -4.01 -0.97 -18.96
N LEU A 67 -4.95 -0.52 -18.12
CA LEU A 67 -5.21 0.90 -17.90
C LEU A 67 -4.00 1.59 -17.25
N ALA A 68 -3.35 0.95 -16.28
CA ALA A 68 -2.13 1.44 -15.66
C ALA A 68 -0.99 1.53 -16.68
N SER A 69 -0.80 0.52 -17.52
CA SER A 69 0.18 0.55 -18.62
C SER A 69 -0.08 1.73 -19.57
N LEU A 70 -1.33 1.93 -19.99
CA LEU A 70 -1.71 3.06 -20.84
C LEU A 70 -1.47 4.41 -20.14
N GLY A 71 -1.72 4.49 -18.83
CA GLY A 71 -1.41 5.67 -18.02
C GLY A 71 0.09 5.96 -18.01
N PHE A 72 0.92 4.94 -17.76
CA PHE A 72 2.37 5.07 -17.83
C PHE A 72 2.84 5.48 -19.22
N ASP A 73 2.33 4.88 -20.29
CA ASP A 73 2.66 5.22 -21.68
C ASP A 73 2.23 6.64 -22.03
N SER A 74 1.11 7.11 -21.49
CA SER A 74 0.66 8.50 -21.63
C SER A 74 1.60 9.48 -20.94
N LEU A 75 2.10 9.16 -19.75
CA LEU A 75 2.99 10.01 -18.96
C LEU A 75 4.42 10.06 -19.53
N PHE A 76 5.07 8.90 -19.67
CA PHE A 76 6.49 8.82 -20.05
C PHE A 76 6.70 8.56 -21.55
N GLY A 77 5.64 8.29 -22.30
CA GLY A 77 5.71 7.91 -23.71
C GLY A 77 5.72 6.38 -23.93
N PRO A 78 5.50 5.94 -25.18
CA PRO A 78 5.37 4.52 -25.53
C PRO A 78 6.71 3.76 -25.54
N ARG A 79 7.84 4.49 -25.65
CA ARG A 79 9.19 3.89 -25.59
C ARG A 79 9.71 3.97 -24.16
N LEU A 80 10.29 2.88 -23.67
CA LEU A 80 10.91 2.80 -22.34
C LEU A 80 11.99 3.88 -22.16
N PHE A 81 12.82 4.06 -23.19
CA PHE A 81 13.82 5.11 -23.26
C PHE A 81 13.41 6.14 -24.31
N SER A 82 12.94 7.27 -23.85
CA SER A 82 12.71 8.45 -24.67
C SER A 82 13.16 9.69 -23.91
N ILE A 83 13.49 10.77 -24.64
CA ILE A 83 13.82 12.05 -24.00
C ILE A 83 12.66 12.49 -23.10
N ARG A 84 11.41 12.26 -23.53
CA ARG A 84 10.21 12.50 -22.72
C ARG A 84 10.22 11.70 -21.42
N ALA A 85 10.48 10.39 -21.48
CA ALA A 85 10.52 9.54 -20.29
C ALA A 85 11.58 10.05 -19.31
N LEU A 86 12.78 10.37 -19.81
CA LEU A 86 13.88 10.87 -18.99
C LEU A 86 13.57 12.23 -18.36
N THR A 87 12.95 13.15 -19.10
CA THR A 87 12.56 14.47 -18.58
C THR A 87 11.47 14.36 -17.52
N VAL A 88 10.41 13.59 -17.77
CA VAL A 88 9.32 13.39 -16.82
C VAL A 88 9.81 12.65 -15.57
N ALA A 89 10.65 11.61 -15.74
CA ALA A 89 11.30 10.92 -14.64
C ALA A 89 12.22 11.87 -13.85
N GLY A 90 13.02 12.68 -14.54
CA GLY A 90 13.86 13.72 -13.95
C GLY A 90 13.07 14.68 -13.07
N CYS A 91 12.00 15.27 -13.61
CA CYS A 91 11.15 16.20 -12.87
C CYS A 91 10.41 15.51 -11.71
N SER A 92 9.99 14.25 -11.90
CA SER A 92 9.30 13.50 -10.84
C SER A 92 10.26 13.12 -9.70
N ALA A 93 11.49 12.71 -10.04
CA ALA A 93 12.54 12.41 -9.09
C ALA A 93 12.90 13.65 -8.25
N THR A 94 13.17 14.78 -8.91
CA THR A 94 13.52 16.02 -8.22
C THR A 94 12.36 16.55 -7.38
N PHE A 95 11.11 16.40 -7.85
CA PHE A 95 9.93 16.72 -7.04
C PHE A 95 9.86 15.89 -5.76
N ALA A 96 10.06 14.56 -5.83
CA ALA A 96 10.02 13.72 -4.63
C ALA A 96 11.16 14.03 -3.66
N ALA A 97 12.36 14.28 -4.16
CA ALA A 97 13.49 14.70 -3.32
C ALA A 97 13.18 16.02 -2.59
N GLY A 98 12.71 17.04 -3.31
CA GLY A 98 12.32 18.32 -2.71
C GLY A 98 11.15 18.19 -1.73
N PHE A 99 10.17 17.34 -2.02
CA PHE A 99 9.07 17.07 -1.08
C PHE A 99 9.55 16.41 0.22
N CYS A 100 10.51 15.49 0.15
CA CYS A 100 11.15 14.93 1.32
C CYS A 100 11.91 15.98 2.13
N GLU A 101 12.66 16.85 1.46
CA GLU A 101 13.38 17.95 2.10
C GLU A 101 12.42 18.88 2.85
N VAL A 102 11.28 19.22 2.25
CA VAL A 102 10.22 20.01 2.91
C VAL A 102 9.68 19.28 4.16
N ILE A 103 9.40 17.97 4.08
CA ILE A 103 8.93 17.21 5.25
C ILE A 103 9.96 17.23 6.37
N VAL A 104 11.23 16.98 6.05
CA VAL A 104 12.32 16.99 7.03
C VAL A 104 12.47 18.38 7.63
N GLY A 105 12.50 19.42 6.81
CA GLY A 105 12.63 20.80 7.25
C GLY A 105 11.46 21.26 8.13
N VAL A 106 10.21 20.92 7.79
CA VAL A 106 9.05 21.17 8.65
C VAL A 106 9.17 20.40 9.96
N THR A 107 9.62 19.15 9.93
CA THR A 107 9.80 18.34 11.15
C THR A 107 10.85 18.96 12.06
N LEU A 108 11.98 19.42 11.51
CA LEU A 108 13.02 20.11 12.27
C LEU A 108 12.52 21.44 12.84
N LEU A 109 11.80 22.24 12.05
CA LEU A 109 11.19 23.50 12.49
C LEU A 109 10.21 23.32 13.66
N LEU A 110 9.50 22.18 13.70
CA LEU A 110 8.61 21.83 14.81
C LEU A 110 9.37 21.44 16.09
N ILE A 111 10.61 20.97 15.97
CA ILE A 111 11.46 20.56 17.11
C ILE A 111 12.27 21.76 17.61
N GLU A 112 12.95 22.46 16.70
CA GLU A 112 13.81 23.61 16.96
C GLU A 112 13.32 24.78 16.10
N PHE A 113 12.48 25.63 16.69
CA PHE A 113 11.94 26.77 15.96
C PHE A 113 13.02 27.84 15.75
N SER A 114 13.52 27.96 14.51
CA SER A 114 14.44 29.04 14.11
C SER A 114 13.91 29.77 12.86
N GLN A 115 14.11 31.09 12.79
CA GLN A 115 13.69 31.88 11.63
C GLN A 115 14.48 31.54 10.37
N GLU A 116 15.73 31.12 10.51
CA GLU A 116 16.58 30.69 9.39
C GLU A 116 15.99 29.44 8.72
N MET A 117 15.64 28.42 9.50
CA MET A 117 15.00 27.19 8.99
C MET A 117 13.67 27.47 8.29
N LEU A 118 12.89 28.46 8.75
CA LEU A 118 11.64 28.83 8.09
C LEU A 118 11.89 29.32 6.66
N SER A 119 12.92 30.13 6.45
CA SER A 119 13.26 30.65 5.12
C SER A 119 13.71 29.52 4.18
N ASP A 120 14.47 28.55 4.68
CA ASP A 120 14.92 27.39 3.91
C ASP A 120 13.74 26.49 3.50
N VAL A 121 12.82 26.22 4.44
CA VAL A 121 11.61 25.44 4.16
C VAL A 121 10.73 26.12 3.12
N VAL A 122 10.54 27.44 3.21
CA VAL A 122 9.74 28.20 2.24
C VAL A 122 10.39 28.16 0.85
N GLN A 123 11.72 28.30 0.77
CA GLN A 123 12.45 28.18 -0.48
C GLN A 123 12.32 26.78 -1.08
N ALA A 124 12.60 25.73 -0.31
CA ALA A 124 12.46 24.33 -0.74
C ALA A 124 11.03 24.03 -1.24
N PHE A 125 10.01 24.57 -0.55
CA PHE A 125 8.62 24.47 -0.98
C PHE A 125 8.37 25.17 -2.32
N ALA A 126 8.84 26.40 -2.50
CA ALA A 126 8.71 27.13 -3.76
C ALA A 126 9.37 26.38 -4.93
N TYR A 127 10.58 25.85 -4.73
CA TYR A 127 11.29 25.04 -5.74
C TYR A 127 10.52 23.77 -6.09
N THR A 128 10.03 23.04 -5.08
CA THR A 128 9.25 21.82 -5.28
C THR A 128 7.99 22.09 -6.12
N ASN A 129 7.30 23.20 -5.87
CA ASN A 129 6.14 23.62 -6.65
C ASN A 129 6.51 24.02 -8.09
N ALA A 130 7.62 24.72 -8.29
CA ALA A 130 8.11 25.07 -9.62
C ALA A 130 8.43 23.81 -10.45
N ILE A 131 9.10 22.83 -9.85
CA ILE A 131 9.41 21.54 -10.49
C ILE A 131 8.12 20.77 -10.82
N LEU A 132 7.14 20.75 -9.91
CA LEU A 132 5.84 20.14 -10.17
C LEU A 132 5.15 20.77 -11.38
N PHE A 133 5.17 22.10 -11.47
CA PHE A 133 4.61 22.83 -12.60
C PHE A 133 5.32 22.47 -13.92
N LEU A 134 6.66 22.40 -13.93
CA LEU A 134 7.44 21.96 -15.08
C LEU A 134 7.12 20.51 -15.48
N ASN A 135 6.91 19.62 -14.51
CA ASN A 135 6.51 18.24 -14.75
C ASN A 135 5.14 18.16 -15.44
N LEU A 136 4.15 18.91 -14.93
CA LEU A 136 2.81 18.99 -15.52
C LEU A 136 2.85 19.55 -16.95
N LEU A 137 3.69 20.56 -17.21
CA LEU A 137 3.92 21.08 -18.55
C LEU A 137 4.56 20.04 -19.48
N ALA A 138 5.57 19.30 -19.00
CA ALA A 138 6.23 18.24 -19.77
C ALA A 138 5.26 17.13 -20.16
N ILE A 139 4.33 16.80 -19.27
CA ILE A 139 3.27 15.82 -19.52
C ILE A 139 2.28 16.34 -20.56
N ARG A 140 1.77 17.58 -20.40
CA ARG A 140 0.69 18.12 -21.26
C ARG A 140 1.15 18.61 -22.63
N LYS A 141 2.38 19.12 -22.75
CA LYS A 141 2.90 19.72 -23.99
C LYS A 141 4.24 19.10 -24.37
N PRO A 142 4.25 17.86 -24.88
CA PRO A 142 5.49 17.12 -25.15
C PRO A 142 6.40 17.80 -26.19
N GLN A 143 5.87 18.67 -27.04
CA GLN A 143 6.66 19.46 -28.00
C GLN A 143 7.66 20.41 -27.32
N PHE A 144 7.40 20.87 -26.09
CA PHE A 144 8.28 21.78 -25.36
C PHE A 144 9.33 21.06 -24.49
N ILE A 145 9.39 19.73 -24.51
CA ILE A 145 10.29 18.94 -23.66
C ILE A 145 11.76 19.35 -23.83
N ARG A 146 12.18 19.72 -25.05
CA ARG A 146 13.56 20.19 -25.31
C ARG A 146 13.93 21.46 -24.56
N ILE A 147 12.94 22.31 -24.23
CA ILE A 147 13.11 23.54 -23.46
C ILE A 147 12.90 23.26 -21.97
N ILE A 148 11.90 22.43 -21.63
CA ILE A 148 11.57 22.12 -20.23
C ILE A 148 12.71 21.32 -19.56
N ALA A 149 13.34 20.38 -20.27
CA ALA A 149 14.40 19.56 -19.70
C ALA A 149 15.60 20.36 -19.16
N PRO A 150 16.24 21.27 -19.93
CA PRO A 150 17.33 22.08 -19.40
C PRO A 150 16.85 23.05 -18.31
N VAL A 151 15.65 23.63 -18.43
CA VAL A 151 15.10 24.51 -17.40
C VAL A 151 14.89 23.76 -16.08
N ALA A 152 14.30 22.56 -16.12
CA ALA A 152 14.10 21.74 -14.93
C ALA A 152 15.43 21.32 -14.29
N PHE A 153 16.44 21.02 -15.11
CA PHE A 153 17.78 20.70 -14.62
C PHE A 153 18.45 21.90 -13.93
N VAL A 154 18.37 23.10 -14.54
CA VAL A 154 18.90 24.33 -13.94
C VAL A 154 18.16 24.67 -12.64
N VAL A 155 16.83 24.59 -12.63
CA VAL A 155 16.03 24.82 -11.41
C VAL A 155 16.39 23.83 -10.31
N ALA A 156 16.58 22.55 -10.64
CA ALA A 156 16.97 21.52 -9.67
C ALA A 156 18.37 21.75 -9.07
N LEU A 157 19.30 22.34 -9.82
CA LEU A 157 20.64 22.68 -9.33
C LEU A 157 20.74 24.05 -8.66
N SER A 158 19.76 24.94 -8.90
CA SER A 158 19.83 26.35 -8.47
C SER A 158 20.02 26.59 -6.97
N PRO A 159 19.42 25.81 -6.04
CA PRO A 159 19.64 26.03 -4.60
C PRO A 159 21.11 25.85 -4.21
N PHE A 160 21.81 24.91 -4.84
CA PHE A 160 23.21 24.59 -4.55
C PHE A 160 24.17 25.60 -5.15
N VAL A 161 23.84 26.11 -6.33
CA VAL A 161 24.56 27.24 -6.92
C VAL A 161 24.43 28.47 -6.02
N MET A 162 23.23 28.77 -5.51
CA MET A 162 23.01 29.90 -4.60
C MET A 162 23.76 29.73 -3.27
N LEU A 163 23.77 28.53 -2.68
CA LEU A 163 24.59 28.22 -1.50
C LEU A 163 26.10 28.39 -1.79
N SER A 164 26.55 28.25 -3.03
CA SER A 164 27.98 28.39 -3.38
C SER A 164 28.41 29.84 -3.37
N PHE A 165 27.50 30.76 -3.70
CA PHE A 165 27.76 32.20 -3.72
C PHE A 165 27.53 32.88 -2.37
N ALA A 166 26.78 32.26 -1.45
CA ALA A 166 26.42 32.86 -0.17
C ALA A 166 27.48 32.70 0.93
N GLY A 167 28.45 31.79 0.77
CA GLY A 167 29.40 31.47 1.85
C GLY A 167 30.77 32.16 1.75
N ASN A 168 31.39 32.45 2.90
CA ASN A 168 32.77 32.93 3.05
C ASN A 168 33.77 31.86 2.59
N ASP A 169 34.94 32.21 2.04
CA ASP A 169 35.99 31.36 1.42
C ASP A 169 36.19 29.92 1.95
N LYS A 170 35.97 29.64 3.24
CA LYS A 170 36.00 28.28 3.81
C LYS A 170 34.81 27.38 3.43
N SER A 171 33.72 27.95 2.91
CA SER A 171 32.52 27.23 2.47
C SER A 171 32.62 26.69 1.05
N LEU A 172 33.58 27.17 0.24
CA LEU A 172 33.59 26.84 -1.19
C LEU A 172 33.85 25.35 -1.43
N ASN A 173 34.74 24.72 -0.65
CA ASN A 173 35.00 23.28 -0.73
C ASN A 173 33.74 22.47 -0.35
N PHE A 174 33.09 22.83 0.76
CA PHE A 174 31.84 22.21 1.20
C PHE A 174 30.76 22.31 0.13
N THR A 175 30.53 23.50 -0.43
CA THR A 175 29.45 23.65 -1.40
C THR A 175 29.74 22.96 -2.72
N VAL A 176 31.00 22.90 -3.17
CA VAL A 176 31.38 22.10 -4.33
C VAL A 176 31.11 20.61 -4.06
N GLN A 177 31.47 20.09 -2.89
CA GLN A 177 31.20 18.70 -2.52
C GLN A 177 29.70 18.40 -2.46
N VAL A 178 28.89 19.26 -1.84
CA VAL A 178 27.42 19.14 -1.84
C VAL A 178 26.89 19.14 -3.27
N THR A 179 27.34 20.08 -4.12
CA THR A 179 26.92 20.14 -5.53
C THR A 179 27.25 18.85 -6.28
N ILE A 180 28.43 18.26 -6.05
CA ILE A 180 28.83 16.97 -6.64
C ILE A 180 27.89 15.86 -6.16
N VAL A 181 27.63 15.77 -4.85
CA VAL A 181 26.70 14.79 -4.25
C VAL A 181 25.33 14.89 -4.91
N TYR A 182 24.80 16.09 -5.06
CA TYR A 182 23.49 16.32 -5.69
C TYR A 182 23.49 15.98 -7.18
N ALA A 183 24.51 16.41 -7.94
CA ALA A 183 24.60 16.11 -9.36
C ALA A 183 24.68 14.60 -9.63
N VAL A 184 25.53 13.89 -8.88
CA VAL A 184 25.69 12.44 -8.99
C VAL A 184 24.44 11.71 -8.52
N GLY A 185 23.90 12.10 -7.35
CA GLY A 185 22.66 11.53 -6.80
C GLY A 185 21.47 11.72 -7.73
N LEU A 186 21.35 12.89 -8.37
CA LEU A 186 20.31 13.17 -9.37
C LEU A 186 20.45 12.24 -10.57
N VAL A 187 21.64 12.14 -11.16
CA VAL A 187 21.86 11.30 -12.34
C VAL A 187 21.52 9.84 -12.01
N ILE A 188 22.09 9.29 -10.94
CA ILE A 188 21.85 7.89 -10.55
C ILE A 188 20.39 7.68 -10.16
N GLY A 189 19.79 8.59 -9.38
CA GLY A 189 18.40 8.54 -8.95
C GLY A 189 17.43 8.54 -10.13
N VAL A 190 17.66 9.37 -11.15
CA VAL A 190 16.83 9.39 -12.36
C VAL A 190 16.96 8.09 -13.15
N PHE A 191 18.17 7.56 -13.33
CA PHE A 191 18.36 6.26 -14.00
C PHE A 191 17.71 5.11 -13.22
N SER A 192 17.84 5.12 -11.89
CA SER A 192 17.19 4.17 -10.98
C SER A 192 15.67 4.22 -11.12
N LEU A 193 15.08 5.42 -11.16
CA LEU A 193 13.65 5.63 -11.37
C LEU A 193 13.18 5.12 -12.73
N VAL A 194 13.92 5.42 -13.80
CA VAL A 194 13.61 4.93 -15.16
C VAL A 194 13.67 3.40 -15.22
N ALA A 195 14.69 2.79 -14.61
CA ALA A 195 14.81 1.34 -14.53
C ALA A 195 13.62 0.72 -13.77
N PHE A 196 13.19 1.33 -12.67
CA PHE A 196 12.01 0.89 -11.93
C PHE A 196 10.74 0.98 -12.77
N ILE A 197 10.49 2.13 -13.42
CA ILE A 197 9.32 2.31 -14.28
C ILE A 197 9.31 1.30 -15.42
N ALA A 198 10.47 1.01 -16.01
CA ALA A 198 10.60 0.00 -17.05
C ALA A 198 10.24 -1.40 -16.53
N LEU A 199 10.71 -1.77 -15.34
CA LEU A 199 10.34 -3.02 -14.69
C LEU A 199 8.84 -3.09 -14.40
N LEU A 200 8.25 -2.03 -13.84
CA LEU A 200 6.84 -1.94 -13.53
C LEU A 200 5.96 -2.08 -14.78
N ARG A 201 6.36 -1.44 -15.88
CA ARG A 201 5.68 -1.59 -17.18
C ARG A 201 5.76 -3.01 -17.70
N TRP A 202 6.96 -3.62 -17.62
CA TRP A 202 7.16 -4.99 -18.05
C TRP A 202 6.29 -5.97 -17.25
N THR A 203 6.23 -5.81 -15.93
CA THR A 203 5.38 -6.66 -15.07
C THR A 203 3.90 -6.42 -15.33
N LEU A 204 3.44 -5.18 -15.48
CA LEU A 204 2.04 -4.87 -15.82
C LEU A 204 1.63 -5.46 -17.17
N HIS A 205 2.50 -5.34 -18.18
CA HIS A 205 2.26 -5.94 -19.49
C HIS A 205 2.15 -7.47 -19.38
N ARG A 206 3.06 -8.10 -18.63
CA ARG A 206 3.01 -9.55 -18.37
C ARG A 206 1.74 -9.96 -17.62
N SER A 207 1.34 -9.23 -16.58
CA SER A 207 0.10 -9.48 -15.84
C SER A 207 -1.15 -9.39 -16.73
N SER A 208 -1.13 -8.54 -17.76
CA SER A 208 -2.27 -8.40 -18.69
C SER A 208 -2.48 -9.60 -19.60
N CYS A 209 -1.46 -10.45 -19.79
CA CYS A 209 -1.51 -11.66 -20.61
C CYS A 209 -1.63 -12.95 -19.79
N MET A 210 -1.67 -12.85 -18.46
CA MET A 210 -1.72 -14.02 -17.57
C MET A 210 -3.17 -14.37 -17.22
N ASP A 211 -3.49 -15.66 -17.32
CA ASP A 211 -4.80 -16.20 -16.91
C ASP A 211 -4.82 -16.61 -15.43
N SER A 212 -3.65 -16.82 -14.84
CA SER A 212 -3.51 -17.22 -13.44
C SER A 212 -3.47 -16.01 -12.50
N VAL A 213 -4.49 -15.91 -11.64
CA VAL A 213 -4.57 -14.92 -10.55
C VAL A 213 -3.35 -14.97 -9.63
N VAL A 214 -2.82 -16.17 -9.36
CA VAL A 214 -1.66 -16.33 -8.48
C VAL A 214 -0.42 -15.66 -9.07
N ASN A 215 -0.23 -15.75 -10.38
CA ASN A 215 0.90 -15.13 -11.06
C ASN A 215 0.75 -13.60 -11.08
N ILE A 216 -0.47 -13.08 -11.29
CA ILE A 216 -0.75 -11.63 -11.25
C ILE A 216 -0.43 -11.08 -9.85
N ILE A 217 -0.91 -11.75 -8.80
CA ILE A 217 -0.65 -11.37 -7.41
C ILE A 217 0.85 -11.46 -7.10
N GLY A 218 1.52 -12.53 -7.52
CA GLY A 218 2.96 -12.72 -7.33
C GLY A 218 3.78 -11.60 -7.96
N LEU A 219 3.44 -11.18 -9.18
CA LEU A 219 4.07 -10.03 -9.83
C LEU A 219 3.80 -8.71 -9.08
N GLY A 220 2.59 -8.53 -8.53
CA GLY A 220 2.27 -7.40 -7.65
C GLY A 220 3.18 -7.35 -6.42
N PHE A 221 3.41 -8.49 -5.76
CA PHE A 221 4.33 -8.59 -4.64
C PHE A 221 5.79 -8.32 -5.03
N VAL A 222 6.24 -8.84 -6.18
CA VAL A 222 7.59 -8.56 -6.68
C VAL A 222 7.77 -7.06 -6.92
N ASN A 223 6.79 -6.38 -7.53
CA ASN A 223 6.86 -4.93 -7.76
C ASN A 223 7.00 -4.12 -6.47
N ILE A 224 6.24 -4.45 -5.41
CA ILE A 224 6.37 -3.73 -4.13
C ILE A 224 7.69 -4.05 -3.43
N LEU A 225 8.17 -5.29 -3.49
CA LEU A 225 9.48 -5.64 -2.93
C LEU A 225 10.61 -4.89 -3.62
N VAL A 226 10.54 -4.75 -4.95
CA VAL A 226 11.49 -3.93 -5.70
C VAL A 226 11.31 -2.44 -5.37
N ALA A 227 10.09 -1.95 -5.18
CA ALA A 227 9.87 -0.55 -4.80
C ALA A 227 10.46 -0.25 -3.43
N ILE A 228 10.22 -1.14 -2.47
CA ILE A 228 10.79 -1.08 -1.13
C ILE A 228 12.32 -1.12 -1.22
N SER A 229 12.91 -2.00 -2.04
CA SER A 229 14.37 -2.07 -2.14
C SER A 229 14.98 -0.80 -2.71
N PHE A 230 14.34 -0.15 -3.69
CA PHE A 230 14.85 1.09 -4.30
C PHE A 230 14.72 2.32 -3.38
N VAL A 231 13.84 2.28 -2.38
CA VAL A 231 13.64 3.39 -1.42
C VAL A 231 14.34 3.09 -0.09
N VAL A 232 14.00 1.97 0.55
CA VAL A 232 14.41 1.66 1.92
C VAL A 232 15.88 1.29 2.00
N VAL A 233 16.41 0.49 1.05
CA VAL A 233 17.81 0.06 1.12
C VAL A 233 18.77 1.26 1.04
N PRO A 234 18.67 2.19 0.06
CA PRO A 234 19.53 3.36 0.04
C PRO A 234 19.41 4.22 1.30
N LEU A 235 18.20 4.42 1.84
CA LEU A 235 17.99 5.23 3.05
C LEU A 235 18.57 4.57 4.32
N VAL A 236 18.40 3.26 4.47
CA VAL A 236 18.97 2.51 5.61
C VAL A 236 20.50 2.50 5.54
N PHE A 237 21.09 2.29 4.36
CA PHE A 237 22.54 2.35 4.20
C PHE A 237 23.07 3.78 4.41
N ALA A 238 22.39 4.80 3.89
CA ALA A 238 22.75 6.20 4.11
C ALA A 238 22.75 6.55 5.60
N SER A 239 21.69 6.21 6.32
CA SER A 239 21.59 6.46 7.77
C SER A 239 22.66 5.72 8.56
N ALA A 240 22.93 4.44 8.24
CA ALA A 240 24.01 3.68 8.87
C ALA A 240 25.39 4.34 8.63
N MET A 241 25.66 4.82 7.41
CA MET A 241 26.90 5.52 7.08
C MET A 241 27.04 6.85 7.84
N MET A 242 25.95 7.61 8.00
CA MET A 242 25.96 8.86 8.78
C MET A 242 26.25 8.63 10.26
N VAL A 243 25.75 7.52 10.82
CA VAL A 243 26.06 7.11 12.21
C VAL A 243 27.55 6.78 12.34
N VAL A 244 28.13 6.04 11.39
CA VAL A 244 29.56 5.69 11.40
C VAL A 244 30.45 6.93 11.22
N ALA A 245 30.00 7.93 10.47
CA ALA A 245 30.74 9.17 10.25
C ALA A 245 30.83 10.09 11.50
N GLY A 246 30.06 9.80 12.56
CA GLY A 246 30.09 10.56 13.81
C GLY A 246 29.17 11.77 13.86
N GLY A 247 28.15 11.83 13.00
CA GLY A 247 26.93 12.65 13.18
C GLY A 247 27.05 14.18 13.13
N SER A 248 28.23 14.77 12.96
CA SER A 248 28.47 16.23 12.99
C SER A 248 29.02 16.75 11.67
N ALA A 249 28.35 16.43 10.56
CA ALA A 249 28.72 16.94 9.23
C ALA A 249 28.72 18.48 9.16
N PHE A 250 27.95 19.15 10.04
CA PHE A 250 27.81 20.61 10.05
C PHE A 250 28.95 21.36 10.73
N ASP A 251 29.76 20.69 11.56
CA ASP A 251 30.87 21.35 12.29
C ASP A 251 32.19 21.35 11.50
N ARG A 252 32.24 20.63 10.37
CA ARG A 252 33.46 20.44 9.58
C ARG A 252 33.40 21.25 8.28
N PRO A 253 34.54 21.85 7.86
CA PRO A 253 34.61 22.62 6.61
C PRO A 253 34.55 21.74 5.36
N GLU A 254 34.69 20.42 5.49
CA GLU A 254 34.68 19.47 4.38
C GLU A 254 33.91 18.21 4.77
N LEU A 255 33.11 17.71 3.82
CA LEU A 255 32.45 16.41 3.92
C LEU A 255 33.49 15.31 3.71
N SER A 256 33.46 14.34 4.61
CA SER A 256 34.17 13.08 4.40
C SER A 256 33.57 12.33 3.20
N ILE A 257 34.38 11.48 2.57
CA ILE A 257 33.93 10.60 1.48
C ILE A 257 32.70 9.78 1.92
N VAL A 258 32.65 9.33 3.18
CA VAL A 258 31.54 8.56 3.74
C VAL A 258 30.25 9.38 3.75
N GLU A 259 30.30 10.64 4.18
CA GLU A 259 29.13 11.55 4.18
C GLU A 259 28.67 11.87 2.75
N MET A 260 29.60 12.04 1.81
CA MET A 260 29.26 12.22 0.40
C MET A 260 28.51 11.00 -0.15
N PHE A 261 28.98 9.78 0.11
CA PHE A 261 28.29 8.56 -0.30
C PHE A 261 26.92 8.41 0.36
N ALA A 262 26.82 8.72 1.66
CA ALA A 262 25.56 8.69 2.38
C ALA A 262 24.55 9.67 1.78
N GLY A 263 24.97 10.90 1.44
CA GLY A 263 24.14 11.89 0.77
C GLY A 263 23.63 11.42 -0.60
N ILE A 264 24.50 10.81 -1.42
CA ILE A 264 24.11 10.22 -2.72
C ILE A 264 23.05 9.15 -2.53
N LEU A 265 23.23 8.22 -1.59
CA LEU A 265 22.28 7.14 -1.30
C LEU A 265 20.94 7.67 -0.77
N ALA A 266 20.98 8.64 0.14
CA ALA A 266 19.77 9.27 0.67
C ALA A 266 18.94 9.93 -0.44
N MET A 267 19.62 10.64 -1.35
CA MET A 267 18.99 11.27 -2.50
C MET A 267 18.37 10.26 -3.46
N ILE A 268 19.07 9.16 -3.78
CA ILE A 268 18.52 8.07 -4.61
C ILE A 268 17.23 7.51 -3.97
N GLY A 269 17.25 7.27 -2.66
CA GLY A 269 16.09 6.77 -1.93
C GLY A 269 14.90 7.73 -1.96
N ALA A 270 15.15 9.02 -1.73
CA ALA A 270 14.13 10.07 -1.77
C ALA A 270 13.50 10.23 -3.17
N MET A 271 14.32 10.21 -4.23
CA MET A 271 13.86 10.34 -5.61
C MET A 271 12.92 9.19 -6.05
N ASN A 272 13.13 8.00 -5.51
CA ASN A 272 12.33 6.81 -5.82
C ASN A 272 10.97 6.75 -5.09
N LEU A 273 10.63 7.71 -4.23
CA LEU A 273 9.32 7.72 -3.56
C LEU A 273 8.14 7.90 -4.52
N THR A 274 8.34 8.57 -5.66
CA THR A 274 7.26 8.74 -6.66
C THR A 274 6.74 7.42 -7.21
N VAL A 275 7.60 6.41 -7.35
CA VAL A 275 7.21 5.08 -7.85
C VAL A 275 6.77 4.12 -6.75
N PHE A 276 7.13 4.40 -5.51
CA PHE A 276 6.64 3.65 -4.35
C PHE A 276 5.12 3.70 -4.24
N PHE A 277 4.50 4.88 -4.40
CA PHE A 277 3.04 5.01 -4.25
C PHE A 277 2.23 4.21 -5.28
N PRO A 278 2.51 4.26 -6.60
CA PRO A 278 1.84 3.39 -7.57
C PRO A 278 2.05 1.90 -7.28
N ALA A 279 3.26 1.49 -6.89
CA ALA A 279 3.55 0.11 -6.54
C ALA A 279 2.76 -0.34 -5.29
N LEU A 280 2.67 0.53 -4.28
CA LEU A 280 1.86 0.30 -3.08
C LEU A 280 0.37 0.19 -3.42
N ALA A 281 -0.17 1.07 -4.27
CA ALA A 281 -1.56 1.00 -4.69
C ALA A 281 -1.88 -0.33 -5.40
N LEU A 282 -1.00 -0.81 -6.29
CA LEU A 282 -1.14 -2.11 -6.96
C LEU A 282 -1.03 -3.28 -5.96
N ALA A 283 -0.17 -3.18 -4.96
CA ALA A 283 -0.03 -4.19 -3.93
C ALA A 283 -1.26 -4.26 -3.01
N LEU A 284 -1.81 -3.11 -2.59
CA LEU A 284 -3.04 -3.04 -1.81
C LEU A 284 -4.24 -3.61 -2.59
N LEU A 285 -4.30 -3.34 -3.90
CA LEU A 285 -5.30 -3.94 -4.78
C LEU A 285 -5.12 -5.46 -4.87
N SER A 286 -3.88 -5.93 -4.99
CA SER A 286 -3.58 -7.37 -5.03
C SER A 286 -3.95 -8.04 -3.70
N ALA A 287 -3.65 -7.40 -2.57
CA ALA A 287 -3.98 -7.87 -1.24
C ALA A 287 -5.49 -7.96 -1.00
N SER A 288 -6.27 -6.97 -1.44
CA SER A 288 -7.74 -6.99 -1.31
C SER A 288 -8.35 -8.17 -2.09
N LEU A 289 -7.79 -8.50 -3.26
CA LEU A 289 -8.23 -9.66 -4.05
C LEU A 289 -7.86 -10.99 -3.40
N ILE A 290 -6.69 -11.09 -2.76
CA ILE A 290 -6.31 -12.27 -1.96
C ILE A 290 -7.27 -12.45 -0.81
N LEU A 291 -7.53 -11.38 -0.04
CA LEU A 291 -8.45 -11.43 1.09
C LEU A 291 -9.84 -11.88 0.65
N HIS A 292 -10.35 -11.36 -0.47
CA HIS A 292 -11.61 -11.82 -1.04
C HIS A 292 -11.55 -13.29 -1.49
N ARG A 293 -10.42 -13.75 -2.05
CA ARG A 293 -10.26 -15.17 -2.43
C ARG A 293 -10.20 -16.09 -1.21
N LEU A 294 -9.57 -15.66 -0.12
CA LEU A 294 -9.50 -16.39 1.15
C LEU A 294 -10.85 -16.39 1.89
N PHE A 295 -11.66 -15.35 1.69
CA PHE A 295 -13.01 -15.27 2.25
C PHE A 295 -13.90 -16.42 1.77
N TRP A 296 -13.84 -16.79 0.49
CA TRP A 296 -14.70 -17.84 -0.06
C TRP A 296 -14.52 -19.22 0.62
N PRO A 297 -13.32 -19.82 0.73
CA PRO A 297 -13.13 -21.07 1.47
C PRO A 297 -13.54 -20.98 2.94
N SER A 298 -13.30 -19.82 3.57
CA SER A 298 -13.66 -19.58 4.97
C SER A 298 -15.16 -19.61 5.21
N VAL A 299 -15.97 -19.20 4.21
CA VAL A 299 -17.43 -19.29 4.28
C VAL A 299 -17.94 -20.62 3.75
N SER A 300 -17.44 -21.10 2.61
CA SER A 300 -17.98 -22.28 1.94
C SER A 300 -17.76 -23.58 2.71
N ARG A 301 -16.63 -23.73 3.41
CA ARG A 301 -16.32 -24.95 4.17
C ARG A 301 -17.24 -25.14 5.38
N PRO A 302 -17.48 -24.12 6.23
CA PRO A 302 -18.49 -24.22 7.28
C PRO A 302 -19.89 -24.52 6.74
N VAL A 303 -20.34 -23.82 5.68
CA VAL A 303 -21.67 -24.03 5.10
C VAL A 303 -21.83 -25.48 4.60
N TYR A 304 -20.82 -26.00 3.89
CA TYR A 304 -20.80 -27.39 3.47
C TYR A 304 -20.79 -28.38 4.64
N ALA A 305 -19.98 -28.11 5.67
CA ALA A 305 -19.92 -28.96 6.86
C ALA A 305 -21.26 -28.97 7.61
N LEU A 306 -21.95 -27.83 7.66
CA LEU A 306 -23.28 -27.69 8.25
C LEU A 306 -24.34 -28.46 7.44
N ALA A 307 -24.33 -28.34 6.11
CA ALA A 307 -25.20 -29.10 5.22
C ALA A 307 -24.99 -30.62 5.38
N ARG A 308 -23.72 -31.07 5.38
CA ARG A 308 -23.36 -32.49 5.51
C ARG A 308 -23.66 -33.08 6.89
N ALA A 309 -23.50 -32.29 7.96
CA ALA A 309 -23.64 -32.79 9.32
C ALA A 309 -25.12 -32.98 9.74
N GLY A 310 -26.07 -32.36 9.03
CA GLY A 310 -27.49 -32.36 9.40
C GLY A 310 -27.69 -31.76 10.79
N ILE A 311 -27.53 -30.44 10.92
CA ILE A 311 -27.59 -29.72 12.22
C ILE A 311 -28.83 -30.13 13.02
N VAL A 312 -29.97 -30.30 12.36
CA VAL A 312 -31.24 -30.61 13.01
C VAL A 312 -31.19 -31.96 13.72
N LYS A 313 -30.55 -32.98 13.13
CA LYS A 313 -30.39 -34.32 13.73
C LYS A 313 -29.60 -34.34 15.03
N ARG A 314 -28.86 -33.27 15.34
CA ARG A 314 -28.05 -33.17 16.56
C ARG A 314 -28.69 -32.18 17.55
N ARG A 315 -29.85 -32.53 18.11
CA ARG A 315 -30.57 -31.73 19.12
C ARG A 315 -29.67 -31.11 20.19
N LYS A 316 -28.72 -31.88 20.74
CA LYS A 316 -27.80 -31.39 21.78
C LYS A 316 -26.92 -30.24 21.30
N THR A 317 -26.42 -30.28 20.07
CA THR A 317 -25.61 -29.17 19.53
C THR A 317 -26.47 -27.97 19.19
N THR A 318 -27.67 -28.17 18.64
CA THR A 318 -28.62 -27.09 18.33
C THR A 318 -29.03 -26.35 19.60
N PHE A 319 -29.34 -27.08 20.67
CA PHE A 319 -29.62 -26.53 21.99
C PHE A 319 -28.42 -25.77 22.57
N ALA A 320 -27.21 -26.35 22.50
CA ALA A 320 -26.00 -25.70 22.98
C ALA A 320 -25.69 -24.40 22.24
N ILE A 321 -25.85 -24.37 20.91
CA ILE A 321 -25.70 -23.15 20.09
C ILE A 321 -26.76 -22.12 20.49
N GLY A 322 -28.01 -22.54 20.69
CA GLY A 322 -29.08 -21.66 21.17
C GLY A 322 -28.77 -21.00 22.51
N ILE A 323 -28.29 -21.77 23.49
CA ILE A 323 -27.82 -21.27 24.79
C ILE A 323 -26.61 -20.33 24.61
N ALA A 324 -25.64 -20.69 23.76
CA ALA A 324 -24.47 -19.86 23.53
C ALA A 324 -24.85 -18.48 22.95
N LEU A 325 -25.78 -18.42 22.00
CA LEU A 325 -26.29 -17.17 21.45
C LEU A 325 -27.06 -16.35 22.50
N LEU A 326 -27.94 -16.99 23.29
CA LEU A 326 -28.69 -16.32 24.35
C LEU A 326 -27.79 -15.77 25.45
N THR A 327 -26.78 -16.52 25.89
CA THR A 327 -25.81 -16.07 26.90
C THR A 327 -24.91 -14.95 26.40
N SER A 328 -24.56 -14.97 25.11
CA SER A 328 -23.80 -13.88 24.48
C SER A 328 -24.65 -12.59 24.37
N ALA A 329 -25.95 -12.72 24.15
CA ALA A 329 -26.86 -11.58 24.05
C ALA A 329 -27.30 -11.00 25.40
N LEU A 330 -27.46 -11.88 26.41
CA LEU A 330 -27.96 -11.55 27.74
C LEU A 330 -26.93 -11.96 28.80
N PRO A 331 -25.98 -11.09 29.18
CA PRO A 331 -24.93 -11.43 30.14
C PRO A 331 -25.47 -11.88 31.50
N LEU A 332 -26.61 -11.33 31.92
CA LEU A 332 -27.30 -11.71 33.16
C LEU A 332 -27.80 -13.16 33.11
N PHE A 333 -28.28 -13.60 31.94
CA PHE A 333 -28.72 -14.98 31.72
C PHE A 333 -27.54 -15.95 31.83
N GLY A 334 -26.36 -15.57 31.30
CA GLY A 334 -25.12 -16.33 31.48
C GLY A 334 -24.69 -16.47 32.94
N LYS A 335 -24.80 -15.40 33.74
CA LYS A 335 -24.54 -15.45 35.19
C LYS A 335 -25.49 -16.39 35.92
N TRP A 336 -26.78 -16.33 35.58
CA TRP A 336 -27.81 -17.17 36.19
C TRP A 336 -27.57 -18.65 35.89
N ILE A 337 -27.28 -19.03 34.63
CA ILE A 337 -26.94 -20.41 34.25
C ILE A 337 -25.73 -20.91 35.06
N LYS A 338 -24.69 -20.08 35.20
CA LYS A 338 -23.48 -20.45 35.96
C LYS A 338 -23.80 -20.73 37.43
N LEU A 339 -24.64 -19.89 38.05
CA LEU A 339 -25.08 -20.08 39.44
C LEU A 339 -25.90 -21.36 39.59
N SER A 340 -26.87 -21.60 38.72
CA SER A 340 -27.71 -22.80 38.74
C SER A 340 -26.92 -24.09 38.54
N LEU A 341 -25.91 -24.08 37.66
CA LEU A 341 -25.01 -25.22 37.47
C LEU A 341 -24.12 -25.46 38.70
N SER A 342 -23.63 -24.40 39.35
CA SER A 342 -22.81 -24.53 40.56
C SER A 342 -23.57 -25.07 41.77
N SER A 343 -24.90 -24.94 41.81
CA SER A 343 -25.73 -25.52 42.87
C SER A 343 -26.09 -27.00 42.65
N LEU A 344 -25.86 -27.54 41.45
CA LEU A 344 -26.19 -28.92 41.08
C LEU A 344 -25.00 -29.89 41.18
N MET A 345 -23.78 -29.38 41.35
CA MET A 345 -22.54 -30.16 41.55
C MET A 345 -22.17 -30.24 43.02
#